data_AF-A0A347AG30-F1
#
_entry.id   AF-A0A347AG30-F1
#
_cell.length_a   1.000
_cell.length_b   1.000
_cell.length_c   1.000
_cell.angle_alpha   90.00
_cell.angle_beta   90.00
_cell.angle_gamma   90.00
#
_symmetry.space_group_name_H-M   'P 1'
#
loop_
_entity.id
_entity.type
_entity.pdbx_description
1 polymer ?
#
loop_
_entity_poly.entity_id
_entity_poly.type
_entity_poly.pdbx_seq_one_letter_code
_entity_poly.pdbx_strand_id
1 'polypeptide(L)'
;MFKGLNPFNIYLNSKLYSVIIYEEIDSVNNVHYEVSMMIKDKKEVKSEKIEICFICNKEFDMNEDDISRYIHGKYPLCPYCSEFYGFY
;
A
#
# COMPACT_ATOMS: atom_id res chain seq x y z
N MET A 1 22.11 16.74 -11.92
CA MET A 1 21.79 16.85 -10.47
C MET A 1 20.31 17.15 -10.38
N PHE A 2 19.50 16.18 -9.97
CA PHE A 2 18.04 16.30 -9.90
C PHE A 2 17.66 17.32 -8.82
N LYS A 3 16.93 18.37 -9.18
CA LYS A 3 16.24 19.22 -8.20
C LYS A 3 14.78 18.77 -8.18
N GLY A 4 14.42 17.93 -7.21
CA GLY A 4 13.03 17.52 -7.04
C GLY A 4 12.17 18.67 -6.54
N LEU A 5 11.01 18.89 -7.15
CA LEU A 5 9.98 19.80 -6.62
C LEU A 5 9.23 19.11 -5.48
N ASN A 6 8.67 19.90 -4.56
CA ASN A 6 7.88 19.37 -3.45
C ASN A 6 6.66 18.57 -3.98
N PRO A 7 6.37 17.38 -3.41
CA PRO A 7 5.22 16.59 -3.81
C PRO A 7 3.91 17.33 -3.51
N PHE A 8 2.93 17.21 -4.40
CA PHE A 8 1.57 17.73 -4.19
C PHE A 8 0.51 16.67 -4.44
N ASN A 9 -0.66 16.84 -3.80
CA ASN A 9 -1.76 15.88 -3.89
C ASN A 9 -2.84 16.38 -4.86
N ILE A 10 -3.36 15.51 -5.72
CA ILE A 10 -4.52 15.78 -6.58
C ILE A 10 -5.60 14.72 -6.39
N TYR A 11 -6.86 15.08 -6.65
CA TYR A 11 -7.98 14.14 -6.64
C TYR A 11 -8.46 13.89 -8.07
N LEU A 12 -8.53 12.62 -8.48
CA LEU A 12 -9.07 12.19 -9.77
C LEU A 12 -9.97 10.98 -9.56
N ASN A 13 -11.20 11.00 -10.08
CA ASN A 13 -12.16 9.89 -9.97
C ASN A 13 -12.31 9.33 -8.53
N SER A 14 -12.45 10.23 -7.55
CA SER A 14 -12.54 9.90 -6.11
C SER A 14 -11.32 9.21 -5.49
N LYS A 15 -10.21 9.11 -6.21
CA LYS A 15 -8.92 8.62 -5.70
C LYS A 15 -7.96 9.78 -5.45
N LEU A 16 -7.21 9.70 -4.37
CA LEU A 16 -6.15 10.65 -4.04
C LEU A 16 -4.86 10.20 -4.71
N TYR A 17 -4.16 11.10 -5.40
CA TYR A 17 -2.87 10.82 -6.03
C TYR A 17 -1.82 11.75 -5.44
N SER A 18 -0.64 11.19 -5.16
CA SER A 18 0.57 11.96 -4.90
C SER A 18 1.33 12.10 -6.19
N VAL A 19 1.62 13.34 -6.60
CA VAL A 19 2.36 13.65 -7.83
C VAL A 19 3.72 14.22 -7.47
N ILE A 20 4.77 13.70 -8.12
CA ILE A 20 6.14 14.20 -8.00
C ILE A 20 6.62 14.59 -9.40
N ILE A 21 7.18 15.79 -9.50
CA ILE A 21 7.76 16.31 -10.73
C ILE A 21 9.26 16.43 -10.53
N TYR A 22 10.01 15.80 -11.42
CA TYR A 22 11.46 15.89 -11.48
C TYR A 22 11.86 16.80 -12.63
N GLU A 23 12.79 17.72 -12.37
CA GLU A 23 13.42 18.55 -13.39
C GLU A 23 14.82 18.01 -13.69
N GLU A 24 15.06 17.63 -14.95
CA GLU A 24 16.38 17.36 -15.51
C GLU A 24 16.80 18.48 -16.47
N ILE A 25 18.07 18.85 -16.37
CA ILE A 25 18.70 19.84 -17.25
C ILE A 25 19.81 19.12 -18.00
N ASP A 26 19.68 19.06 -19.33
CA ASP A 26 20.68 18.46 -20.20
C ASP A 26 21.89 19.37 -20.42
N SER A 27 22.97 18.80 -20.97
CA SER A 27 24.20 19.53 -21.33
C SER A 27 23.99 20.67 -22.34
N VAL A 28 22.80 20.77 -22.95
CA VAL A 28 22.41 21.82 -23.92
C VAL A 28 21.37 22.79 -23.32
N ASN A 29 21.16 22.78 -21.99
CA ASN A 29 20.16 23.57 -21.27
C ASN A 29 18.70 23.31 -21.68
N ASN A 30 18.41 22.13 -22.22
CA ASN A 30 17.03 21.69 -22.39
C ASN A 30 16.49 21.19 -21.06
N VAL A 31 15.24 21.53 -20.76
CA VAL A 31 14.56 21.11 -19.53
C VAL A 31 13.64 19.93 -19.86
N HIS A 32 13.89 18.80 -19.19
CA HIS A 32 13.06 17.61 -19.26
C HIS A 32 12.30 17.45 -17.95
N TYR A 33 11.01 17.13 -18.04
CA TYR A 33 10.14 16.89 -16.89
C TYR A 33 9.72 15.43 -16.86
N GLU A 34 10.01 14.75 -15.76
CA GLU A 34 9.48 13.41 -15.48
C GLU A 34 8.39 13.51 -14.41
N VAL A 35 7.23 12.89 -14.66
CA VAL A 35 6.08 12.92 -13.76
C VAL A 35 5.84 11.52 -13.22
N SER A 36 5.94 11.36 -11.90
CA SER A 36 5.58 10.12 -11.21
C SER A 36 4.27 10.31 -10.43
N MET A 37 3.33 9.39 -10.59
CA MET A 37 2.03 9.39 -9.91
C MET A 37 1.87 8.12 -9.07
N MET A 38 1.55 8.29 -7.78
CA MET A 38 1.24 7.20 -6.87
C MET A 38 -0.20 7.33 -6.36
N ILE A 39 -0.98 6.25 -6.43
CA ILE A 39 -2.32 6.20 -5.85
C ILE A 39 -2.19 6.13 -4.32
N LYS A 40 -2.81 7.07 -3.62
CA LYS A 40 -3.09 6.98 -2.20
C LYS A 40 -4.46 6.34 -2.07
N ASP A 41 -4.49 5.02 -1.89
CA ASP A 41 -5.73 4.35 -1.58
C ASP A 41 -6.23 4.87 -0.23
N LYS A 42 -7.46 5.39 -0.26
CA LYS A 42 -8.19 5.78 0.93
C LYS A 42 -8.48 4.46 1.64
N LYS A 43 -7.72 4.12 2.69
CA LYS A 43 -8.04 2.96 3.55
C LYS A 43 -9.49 3.16 4.00
N GLU A 44 -10.42 2.37 3.46
CA GLU A 44 -11.73 2.23 4.07
C GLU A 44 -11.48 1.75 5.49
N VAL A 45 -12.00 2.49 6.46
CA VAL A 45 -11.94 2.07 7.86
C VAL A 45 -12.87 0.87 7.99
N LYS A 46 -12.35 -0.31 7.69
CA LYS A 46 -13.01 -1.57 8.00
C LYS A 46 -13.09 -1.64 9.53
N SER A 47 -14.24 -2.08 10.04
CA SER A 47 -14.41 -2.33 11.47
C SER A 47 -13.38 -3.36 11.93
N GLU A 48 -12.72 -3.12 13.06
CA GLU A 48 -11.77 -4.07 13.66
C GLU A 48 -12.43 -5.44 13.81
N LYS A 49 -11.72 -6.50 13.41
CA LYS A 49 -12.17 -7.88 13.58
C LYS A 49 -11.06 -8.70 14.19
N ILE A 50 -11.05 -8.75 15.51
CA ILE A 50 -10.03 -9.49 16.27
C ILE A 50 -10.31 -10.99 16.21
N GLU A 51 -9.33 -11.76 15.74
CA GLU A 51 -9.35 -13.22 15.62
C GLU A 51 -8.08 -13.81 16.24
N ILE A 52 -8.08 -15.11 16.52
CA ILE A 52 -6.91 -15.83 17.07
C ILE A 52 -6.28 -16.68 15.98
N CYS A 53 -5.02 -16.43 15.64
CA CYS A 53 -4.31 -17.18 14.60
C CYS A 53 -4.24 -18.67 14.94
N PHE A 54 -4.65 -19.52 14.01
CA PHE A 54 -4.67 -20.98 14.17
C PHE A 54 -3.28 -21.59 14.40
N ILE A 55 -2.22 -20.97 13.85
CA ILE A 55 -0.84 -21.50 13.90
C ILE A 55 -0.08 -21.01 15.13
N CYS A 56 -0.14 -19.70 15.41
CA CYS A 56 0.69 -19.09 16.45
C CYS A 56 -0.09 -18.67 17.70
N ASN A 57 -1.42 -18.85 17.72
CA ASN A 57 -2.32 -18.53 18.82
C ASN A 57 -2.25 -17.07 19.30
N LYS A 58 -1.78 -16.16 18.44
CA LYS A 58 -1.77 -14.72 18.70
C LYS A 58 -3.06 -14.09 18.20
N GLU A 59 -3.56 -13.12 18.96
CA GLU A 59 -4.63 -12.23 18.54
C GLU A 59 -4.12 -11.29 17.45
N PHE A 60 -4.94 -11.04 16.43
CA PHE A 60 -4.65 -10.11 15.35
C PHE A 60 -5.94 -9.53 14.78
N ASP A 61 -5.87 -8.35 14.17
CA ASP A 61 -6.99 -7.79 13.43
C ASP A 61 -7.00 -8.37 12.00
N MET A 62 -8.06 -9.11 11.71
CA MET A 62 -8.31 -9.72 10.42
C MET A 62 -8.50 -8.68 9.31
N ASN A 63 -8.91 -7.46 9.65
CA ASN A 63 -9.23 -6.40 8.70
C ASN A 63 -8.14 -5.32 8.58
N GLU A 64 -7.09 -5.38 9.40
CA GLU A 64 -5.98 -4.42 9.40
C GLU A 64 -5.11 -4.54 8.14
N ASP A 65 -4.89 -5.78 7.69
CA ASP A 65 -4.05 -6.13 6.55
C ASP A 65 -4.78 -7.03 5.55
N ASP A 66 -4.54 -6.82 4.25
CA ASP A 66 -5.19 -7.59 3.17
C ASP A 66 -4.62 -9.02 3.02
N ILE A 67 -3.61 -9.38 3.82
CA ILE A 67 -2.91 -10.68 3.79
C ILE A 67 -3.55 -11.67 4.79
N SER A 68 -4.19 -11.15 5.85
CA SER A 68 -4.95 -11.94 6.81
C SER A 68 -6.07 -12.71 6.10
N ARG A 69 -6.15 -14.04 6.31
CA ARG A 69 -7.12 -14.90 5.60
C ARG A 69 -7.51 -16.13 6.40
N TYR A 70 -8.62 -16.75 6.02
CA TYR A 70 -9.02 -18.05 6.56
C TYR A 70 -8.53 -19.18 5.66
N ILE A 71 -7.82 -20.15 6.23
CA ILE A 71 -7.58 -21.45 5.58
C ILE A 71 -8.88 -22.27 5.64
N HIS A 72 -9.25 -22.87 4.50
CA HIS A 72 -10.48 -23.64 4.32
C HIS A 72 -11.77 -22.94 4.78
N GLY A 73 -11.76 -21.59 4.81
CA GLY A 73 -12.88 -20.78 5.30
C GLY A 73 -13.19 -20.93 6.79
N LYS A 74 -12.31 -21.57 7.58
CA LYS A 74 -12.56 -21.87 9.00
C LYS A 74 -11.43 -21.48 9.93
N TYR A 75 -10.18 -21.51 9.47
CA TYR A 75 -9.01 -21.34 10.33
C TYR A 75 -8.34 -19.99 10.06
N PRO A 76 -8.55 -18.98 10.92
CA PRO A 76 -7.96 -17.65 10.74
C PRO A 76 -6.43 -17.71 10.83
N LEU A 77 -5.75 -17.02 9.91
CA LEU A 77 -4.30 -16.82 9.92
C LEU A 77 -3.97 -15.33 9.99
N CYS A 78 -3.07 -14.98 10.90
CA CYS A 78 -2.47 -13.65 10.95
C CYS A 78 -1.59 -13.39 9.72
N PRO A 79 -1.24 -12.13 9.41
CA PRO A 79 -0.47 -11.77 8.21
C PRO A 79 0.81 -12.59 8.09
N TYR A 80 1.56 -12.68 9.20
CA TYR A 80 2.79 -13.49 9.29
C TYR A 80 2.54 -14.94 8.89
N CYS A 81 1.62 -15.64 9.55
CA CYS A 81 1.38 -17.05 9.25
C CYS A 81 0.77 -17.26 7.86
N SER A 82 -0.02 -16.29 7.36
CA SER A 82 -0.58 -16.32 6.02
C SER A 82 0.51 -16.24 4.94
N GLU A 83 1.58 -15.47 5.14
CA GLU A 83 2.70 -15.43 4.19
C GLU A 83 3.49 -16.74 4.14
N PHE A 84 3.74 -17.37 5.29
CA PHE A 84 4.54 -18.61 5.35
C PHE A 84 3.75 -19.86 4.98
N TYR A 85 2.49 -19.95 5.40
CA TYR A 85 1.63 -21.12 5.21
C TYR A 85 0.57 -20.88 4.12
N GLY A 86 0.73 -19.82 3.32
CA GLY A 86 -0.24 -19.32 2.35
C GLY A 86 -0.35 -20.10 1.03
N PHE A 87 0.50 -21.09 0.83
CA PHE A 87 0.67 -21.77 -0.46
C PHE A 87 0.04 -23.15 -0.53
N TYR A 88 -0.70 -23.58 0.50
CA TYR A 88 -1.39 -24.88 0.57
C TYR A 88 -2.89 -24.73 0.76
#